data_AF-T1JKY9-F1
#
_entry.id   AF-T1JKY9-F1
#
_cell.length_a   1.000
_cell.length_b   1.000
_cell.length_c   1.000
_cell.angle_alpha   90.00
_cell.angle_beta   90.00
_cell.angle_gamma   90.00
#
_symmetry.space_group_name_H-M   'P 1'
#
loop_
_entity.id
_entity.type
_entity.pdbx_description
1 polymer ?
#
loop_
_entity_poly.entity_id
_entity_poly.type
_entity_poly.pdbx_seq_one_letter_code
_entity_poly.pdbx_strand_id
1 'polypeptide(L)'
;MIAVEFASYIGSVPVAGSEQPNRADYFRAQLEQMREAKKRKPVLLVISLAGIKACSTDGKNVFMAHALRRVSYATCDPENCQFSFLAREPKGHFSLQYCHSFLTQSSEQVREFSESLNF
;
A
#
# COMPACT_ATOMS: atom_id res chain seq x y z
N MET A 1 9.32 10.97 -11.46
CA MET A 1 10.12 10.36 -10.38
C MET A 1 9.68 8.92 -10.22
N ILE A 2 10.60 8.00 -9.88
CA ILE A 2 10.31 6.58 -9.60
C ILE A 2 11.00 6.26 -8.28
N ALA A 3 10.26 5.72 -7.31
CA ALA A 3 10.83 5.18 -6.07
C ALA A 3 10.87 3.64 -6.15
N VAL A 4 11.98 3.06 -5.70
CA VAL A 4 12.21 1.61 -5.70
C VAL A 4 12.88 1.22 -4.39
N GLU A 5 12.10 0.70 -3.45
CA GLU A 5 12.59 0.44 -2.09
C GLU A 5 12.24 -0.96 -1.59
N PHE A 6 13.08 -1.50 -0.72
CA PHE A 6 12.78 -2.73 -0.01
C PHE A 6 11.70 -2.49 1.04
N ALA A 7 10.68 -3.35 1.03
CA ALA A 7 9.61 -3.28 2.00
C ALA A 7 9.14 -4.68 2.42
N SER A 8 8.38 -4.72 3.51
CA SER A 8 7.67 -5.91 3.98
C SER A 8 6.19 -5.72 3.74
N TYR A 9 5.62 -6.48 2.81
CA TYR A 9 4.17 -6.54 2.63
C TYR A 9 3.54 -7.23 3.85
N ILE A 10 2.61 -6.54 4.51
CA ILE A 10 1.98 -7.00 5.76
C ILE A 10 0.53 -7.44 5.59
N GLY A 11 -0.07 -7.22 4.42
CA GLY A 11 -1.39 -7.74 4.10
C GLY A 11 -2.26 -6.81 3.28
N SER A 12 -3.46 -7.29 3.01
CA SER A 12 -4.53 -6.53 2.38
C SER A 12 -5.83 -6.69 3.14
N VAL A 13 -6.57 -5.60 3.32
CA VAL A 13 -7.90 -5.62 3.94
C VAL A 13 -8.92 -5.11 2.93
N PRO A 14 -10.06 -5.80 2.72
CA PRO A 14 -11.14 -5.26 1.92
C PRO A 14 -11.73 -4.02 2.59
N VAL A 15 -11.98 -2.98 1.81
CA VAL A 15 -12.65 -1.76 2.25
C VAL A 15 -13.93 -1.61 1.43
N ALA A 16 -15.06 -1.92 2.06
CA ALA A 16 -16.38 -1.76 1.46
C ALA A 16 -16.81 -0.27 1.47
N GLY A 17 -17.61 0.12 0.48
CA GLY A 17 -18.16 1.48 0.38
C GLY A 17 -19.23 1.76 1.44
N SER A 18 -19.05 2.89 2.14
CA SER A 18 -20.07 3.82 2.67
C SER A 18 -20.92 3.54 3.91
N GLU A 19 -20.74 2.49 4.72
CA GLU A 19 -21.63 2.27 5.90
C GLU A 19 -20.98 2.42 7.29
N GLN A 20 -19.79 3.01 7.40
CA GLN A 20 -19.14 3.22 8.71
C GLN A 20 -19.07 4.71 9.07
N PRO A 21 -19.80 5.17 10.10
CA PRO A 21 -19.54 6.47 10.69
C PRO A 21 -18.12 6.44 11.25
N ASN A 22 -17.28 7.38 10.83
CA ASN A 22 -15.87 7.49 11.21
C ASN A 22 -14.86 6.57 10.49
N ARG A 23 -15.05 6.38 9.18
CA ARG A 23 -14.16 5.62 8.27
C ARG A 23 -12.66 5.85 8.48
N ALA A 24 -12.23 7.07 8.77
CA ALA A 24 -10.81 7.39 8.96
C ALA A 24 -10.21 6.69 10.19
N ASP A 25 -10.91 6.71 11.32
CA ASP A 25 -10.41 6.09 12.56
C ASP A 25 -10.51 4.56 12.50
N TYR A 26 -11.59 4.02 11.93
CA TYR A 26 -11.67 2.59 11.63
C TYR A 26 -10.51 2.14 10.74
N PHE A 27 -10.20 2.93 9.70
CA PHE A 27 -9.12 2.63 8.80
C PHE A 27 -7.76 2.69 9.50
N ARG A 28 -7.50 3.70 10.34
CA ARG A 28 -6.28 3.77 11.17
C ARG A 28 -6.14 2.55 12.07
N ALA A 29 -7.19 2.16 12.78
CA ALA A 29 -7.18 0.97 13.64
C ALA A 29 -6.87 -0.32 12.85
N GLN A 30 -7.40 -0.45 11.61
CA GLN A 30 -7.06 -1.56 10.73
C GLN A 30 -5.57 -1.56 10.32
N LEU A 31 -5.01 -0.38 10.01
CA LEU A 31 -3.59 -0.24 9.68
C LEU A 31 -2.69 -0.64 10.86
N GLU A 32 -3.06 -0.24 12.08
CA GLU A 32 -2.37 -0.64 13.32
C GLU A 32 -2.41 -2.17 13.52
N GLN A 33 -3.59 -2.79 13.40
CA GLN A 33 -3.73 -4.25 13.53
C GLN A 33 -2.89 -5.02 12.52
N MET A 34 -2.79 -4.52 11.28
CA MET A 34 -1.94 -5.16 10.27
C MET A 34 -0.46 -5.13 10.62
N ARG A 35 0.03 -4.10 11.33
CA ARG A 35 1.43 -4.04 11.76
C ARG A 35 1.78 -5.17 12.72
N GLU A 36 0.85 -5.53 13.59
CA GLU A 36 1.02 -6.61 14.56
C GLU A 36 0.99 -8.00 13.91
N ALA A 37 0.62 -8.09 12.63
CA ALA A 37 0.60 -9.36 11.90
C ALA A 37 2.01 -10.00 11.87
N LYS A 38 2.10 -11.24 12.35
CA LYS A 38 3.34 -12.03 12.40
C LYS A 38 3.84 -12.44 11.01
N LYS A 39 2.94 -12.55 10.03
CA LYS A 39 3.28 -12.95 8.67
C LYS A 39 3.54 -11.71 7.83
N ARG A 40 4.77 -11.59 7.35
CA ARG A 40 5.21 -10.52 6.46
C ARG A 40 5.96 -11.13 5.28
N LYS A 41 5.83 -10.50 4.11
CA LYS A 41 6.53 -10.95 2.90
C LYS A 41 7.50 -9.87 2.43
N PRO A 42 8.82 -10.14 2.39
CA PRO A 42 9.78 -9.22 1.80
C PRO A 42 9.49 -9.02 0.31
N VAL A 43 9.49 -7.76 -0.12
CA VAL A 43 9.22 -7.35 -1.50
C VAL A 43 10.13 -6.19 -1.89
N LEU A 44 10.28 -6.01 -3.20
CA LEU A 44 10.74 -4.75 -3.77
C LEU A 44 9.50 -3.95 -4.21
N LEU A 45 9.26 -2.78 -3.62
CA LEU A 45 8.13 -1.93 -3.93
C LEU A 45 8.55 -0.86 -4.93
N VAL A 46 7.87 -0.80 -6.07
CA VAL A 46 8.12 0.15 -7.16
C VAL A 46 6.93 1.08 -7.29
N ILE A 47 7.17 2.38 -7.16
CA ILE A 47 6.15 3.43 -7.23
C ILE A 47 6.52 4.43 -8.32
N SER A 48 5.56 4.74 -9.19
CA SER A 48 5.73 5.68 -10.29
C SER A 48 4.40 6.24 -10.75
N LEU A 49 4.41 7.20 -11.68
CA LEU A 49 3.21 7.69 -12.36
C LEU A 49 2.46 6.62 -13.16
N ALA A 50 3.12 5.50 -13.53
CA ALA A 50 2.44 4.36 -14.14
C ALA A 50 1.61 3.56 -13.13
N GLY A 51 1.93 3.67 -11.83
CA GLY A 51 1.30 2.96 -10.74
C GLY A 51 2.29 2.31 -9.77
N ILE A 52 1.79 1.35 -9.02
CA ILE A 52 2.49 0.66 -7.93
C ILE A 52 2.66 -0.81 -8.27
N LYS A 53 3.85 -1.37 -8.03
CA LYS A 53 4.13 -2.81 -8.17
C LYS A 53 4.86 -3.32 -6.94
N ALA A 54 4.50 -4.50 -6.46
CA ALA A 54 5.29 -5.24 -5.49
C ALA A 54 5.88 -6.48 -6.16
N CYS A 55 7.20 -6.59 -6.12
CA CYS A 55 7.98 -7.64 -6.76
C CYS A 55 8.68 -8.52 -5.72
N SER A 56 9.21 -9.66 -6.15
CA SER A 56 10.25 -10.37 -5.39
C SER A 56 11.46 -9.46 -5.17
N THR A 57 12.24 -9.75 -4.13
CA THR A 57 13.42 -8.95 -3.76
C THR A 57 14.51 -8.94 -4.82
N ASP A 58 14.53 -9.93 -5.72
CA ASP A 58 15.39 -9.96 -6.91
C ASP A 58 14.79 -9.27 -8.14
N GLY A 59 13.59 -8.69 -8.02
CA GLY A 59 12.87 -7.99 -9.08
C GLY A 59 12.30 -8.88 -10.19
N LYS A 60 12.47 -10.20 -10.12
CA LYS A 60 12.12 -11.11 -11.24
C LYS A 60 10.64 -11.46 -11.32
N ASN A 61 9.95 -11.50 -10.19
CA ASN A 61 8.54 -11.89 -10.12
C ASN A 61 7.70 -10.72 -9.64
N VAL A 62 6.58 -10.45 -10.32
CA VAL A 62 5.61 -9.45 -9.89
C VAL A 62 4.50 -10.15 -9.10
N PHE A 63 4.32 -9.77 -7.83
CA PHE A 63 3.25 -10.31 -6.98
C PHE A 63 1.95 -9.51 -7.10
N MET A 64 2.04 -8.19 -7.27
CA MET A 64 0.90 -7.33 -7.55
C MET A 64 1.32 -6.12 -8.38
N ALA A 65 0.40 -5.61 -9.18
CA ALA A 65 0.59 -4.42 -9.99
C ALA A 65 -0.74 -3.67 -10.16
N HIS A 66 -0.78 -2.42 -9.70
CA HIS A 66 -1.94 -1.55 -9.83
C HIS A 66 -1.54 -0.31 -10.62
N ALA A 67 -2.24 -0.08 -11.74
CA ALA A 67 -2.12 1.18 -12.47
C ALA A 67 -2.60 2.34 -11.59
N LEU A 68 -1.97 3.52 -11.69
CA LEU A 68 -2.26 4.66 -10.81
C LEU A 68 -3.76 5.03 -10.78
N ARG A 69 -4.46 4.99 -11.94
CA ARG A 69 -5.92 5.21 -12.04
C ARG A 69 -6.81 4.27 -11.21
N ARG A 70 -6.24 3.20 -10.65
CA ARG A 70 -6.93 2.25 -9.77
C ARG A 70 -6.70 2.57 -8.30
N VAL A 71 -5.67 3.36 -7.98
CA VAL A 71 -5.34 3.82 -6.64
C VAL A 71 -6.21 5.04 -6.33
N SER A 72 -7.05 4.93 -5.31
CA SER A 72 -8.00 5.98 -4.90
C SER A 72 -7.49 6.82 -3.74
N TYR A 73 -6.56 6.26 -2.95
CA TYR A 73 -6.00 6.88 -1.77
C TYR A 73 -4.66 6.22 -1.45
N ALA A 74 -3.70 7.00 -0.99
CA ALA A 74 -2.46 6.50 -0.41
C ALA A 74 -2.18 7.29 0.87
N THR A 75 -1.53 6.65 1.83
CA THR A 75 -1.16 7.24 3.11
C THR A 75 0.20 6.77 3.54
N CYS A 76 0.89 7.64 4.25
CA CYS A 76 2.20 7.42 4.81
C CYS A 76 2.12 7.65 6.31
N ASP A 77 2.74 6.77 7.09
CA ASP A 77 2.94 6.92 8.52
C ASP A 77 4.44 6.74 8.80
N PRO A 78 5.22 7.84 8.73
CA PRO A 78 6.66 7.80 8.89
C PRO A 78 7.11 7.35 10.28
N GLU A 79 6.33 7.64 11.33
CA GLU A 79 6.64 7.23 12.71
C GLU A 79 6.68 5.71 12.84
N ASN A 80 5.84 5.03 12.06
CA ASN A 80 5.74 3.58 12.05
C ASN A 80 6.36 2.92 10.81
N CYS A 81 7.08 3.70 9.99
CA CYS A 81 7.70 3.24 8.75
C CYS A 81 6.69 2.52 7.84
N GLN A 82 5.45 3.03 7.75
CA GLN A 82 4.37 2.37 7.04
C GLN A 82 3.90 3.17 5.83
N PHE A 83 3.70 2.45 4.72
CA PHE A 83 3.04 2.95 3.54
C PHE A 83 1.83 2.08 3.21
N SER A 84 0.70 2.71 2.87
CA SER A 84 -0.52 1.99 2.52
C SER A 84 -1.27 2.68 1.38
N PHE A 85 -1.91 1.90 0.52
CA PHE A 85 -2.74 2.45 -0.55
C PHE A 85 -4.02 1.63 -0.74
N LEU A 86 -5.11 2.31 -1.08
CA LEU A 86 -6.34 1.69 -1.54
C LEU A 86 -6.34 1.58 -3.05
N ALA A 87 -6.60 0.38 -3.56
CA ALA A 87 -6.79 0.16 -4.98
C ALA A 87 -7.97 -0.77 -5.28
N ARG A 88 -8.52 -0.61 -6.49
CA ARG A 88 -9.42 -1.60 -7.08
C ARG A 88 -8.63 -2.74 -7.70
N GLU A 89 -9.01 -3.97 -7.39
CA GLU A 89 -8.40 -5.16 -8.00
C GLU A 89 -8.69 -5.24 -9.50
N PRO A 90 -7.74 -5.72 -10.32
CA PRO A 90 -8.01 -6.09 -11.71
C PRO A 90 -9.11 -7.17 -11.75
N LYS A 91 -10.17 -6.94 -12.55
CA LYS A 91 -11.33 -7.85 -12.69
C LYS A 91 -12.21 -8.01 -11.43
N GLY A 92 -11.94 -7.26 -10.35
CA GLY A 92 -12.81 -7.20 -9.18
C GLY A 92 -14.06 -6.35 -9.39
N HIS A 93 -15.05 -6.50 -8.50
CA HIS A 93 -16.25 -5.64 -8.51
C HIS A 93 -15.86 -4.17 -8.30
N PHE A 94 -16.49 -3.24 -9.03
CA PHE A 94 -16.07 -1.83 -9.08
C PHE A 94 -16.17 -1.10 -7.72
N SER A 95 -17.07 -1.57 -6.84
CA SER A 95 -17.26 -1.02 -5.50
C SER A 95 -16.31 -1.60 -4.45
N LEU A 96 -15.58 -2.68 -4.78
CA LEU A 96 -14.67 -3.33 -3.85
C LEU A 96 -13.26 -2.79 -4.02
N GLN A 97 -12.70 -2.27 -2.93
CA GLN A 97 -11.32 -1.81 -2.87
C GLN A 97 -10.57 -2.60 -1.81
N TYR A 98 -9.26 -2.71 -1.98
CA TYR A 98 -8.38 -3.31 -1.00
C TYR A 98 -7.35 -2.27 -0.57
N CYS A 99 -7.13 -2.20 0.74
CA CYS A 99 -5.99 -1.49 1.29
C CYS A 99 -4.82 -2.45 1.38
N HIS A 100 -3.77 -2.18 0.61
CA HIS A 100 -2.51 -2.90 0.66
C HIS A 100 -1.53 -2.11 1.53
N SER A 101 -0.81 -2.79 2.44
CA SER A 101 0.15 -2.11 3.31
C SER A 101 1.52 -2.77 3.35
N PHE A 102 2.51 -1.92 3.60
CA PHE A 102 3.93 -2.22 3.54
C PHE A 102 4.65 -1.52 4.70
N LEU A 103 5.61 -2.20 5.31
CA LEU A 103 6.57 -1.60 6.22
C LEU A 103 7.91 -1.42 5.52
N THR A 104 8.47 -0.21 5.58
CA THR A 104 9.80 0.13 5.11
C THR A 104 10.83 -0.07 6.22
N GLN A 105 12.10 0.13 5.90
CA GLN A 105 13.19 0.07 6.88
C GLN A 105 13.37 1.40 7.62
N SER A 106 13.01 2.52 6.98
CA SER A 106 13.12 3.85 7.57
C SER A 106 12.00 4.80 7.18
N SER A 107 11.90 5.91 7.93
CA SER A 107 10.91 6.95 7.73
C SER A 107 11.14 7.74 6.42
N GLU A 108 12.40 7.83 5.97
CA GLU A 108 12.82 8.48 4.74
C GLU A 108 12.28 7.73 3.52
N GLN A 109 12.39 6.40 3.51
CA GLN A 109 11.83 5.57 2.43
C GLN A 109 10.32 5.75 2.29
N VAL A 110 9.59 5.92 3.41
CA VAL A 110 8.15 6.22 3.37
C VAL A 110 7.90 7.57 2.69
N ARG A 111 8.73 8.60 2.97
CA ARG A 111 8.57 9.93 2.38
C ARG A 111 8.80 9.91 0.87
N GLU A 112 9.79 9.17 0.40
CA GLU A 112 10.06 9.01 -1.04
C GLU A 112 8.85 8.41 -1.81
N PHE A 113 8.10 7.52 -1.17
CA PHE A 113 6.85 7.00 -1.74
C PHE A 113 5.77 8.06 -1.88
N SER A 114 5.61 8.92 -0.88
CA SER A 114 4.64 10.02 -0.93
C SER A 114 4.96 11.00 -2.06
N GLU A 115 6.23 11.35 -2.23
CA GLU A 115 6.71 12.26 -3.27
C GLU A 115 6.55 11.66 -4.67
N SER A 116 6.69 10.33 -4.79
CA SER A 116 6.55 9.63 -6.07
C SER A 116 5.11 9.49 -6.56
N LEU A 117 4.11 9.64 -5.67
CA LEU A 117 2.69 9.48 -6.02
C LEU A 117 1.98 10.78 -6.42
N ASN A 118 2.56 11.97 -6.15
CA ASN A 118 2.02 13.29 -6.55
C ASN A 118 0.48 13.35 -6.52
N PHE A 119 -0.11 13.14 -5.35
CA PHE A 119 -1.51 13.53 -5.13
C PHE A 119 -1.60 15.04 -4.93
#